data_AF-A0A7R8WK63-F1
#
_entry.id   AF-A0A7R8WK63-F1
#
_cell.length_a   1.000
_cell.length_b   1.000
_cell.length_c   1.000
_cell.angle_alpha   90.00
_cell.angle_beta   90.00
_cell.angle_gamma   90.00
#
_symmetry.space_group_name_H-M   'P 1'
#
loop_
_entity.id
_entity.type
_entity.pdbx_description
1 polymer ?
#
loop_
_entity_poly.entity_id
_entity_poly.type
_entity_poly.pdbx_seq_one_letter_code
_entity_poly.pdbx_strand_id
1 'polypeptide(L)'
;MKRQVKVPLVGREVPIIGDEYVDMEFGTGCLKVTPAHDMNDFELGKKHGLESIEIFHADARLNEQGMQFEGQDRFHVRKAMLPILEKEGVLEKVEDYNNKMIKPPYEQVDMEEEISKAEKDLEYFRGFLKSAEKKLGNERFVSGAPKEVVENERKKAADAMEKIAMLEDKLNKMKS
;
A
#
# COMPACT_ATOMS: atom_id res chain seq x y z
N MET A 1 34.29 -18.85 -11.44
CA MET A 1 33.90 -17.42 -11.54
C MET A 1 32.65 -17.24 -10.71
N LYS A 2 32.61 -16.30 -9.75
CA LYS A 2 31.37 -16.00 -9.02
C LYS A 2 30.42 -15.29 -10.01
N ARG A 3 29.17 -15.76 -10.13
CA ARG A 3 28.17 -15.08 -10.98
C ARG A 3 27.74 -13.79 -10.27
N GLN A 4 27.53 -12.73 -11.04
CA GLN A 4 27.09 -11.43 -10.55
C GLN A 4 25.90 -10.93 -11.35
N VAL A 5 25.12 -10.05 -10.75
CA VAL A 5 24.00 -9.36 -11.39
C VAL A 5 24.10 -7.86 -11.12
N LYS A 6 23.60 -7.04 -12.04
CA LYS A 6 23.53 -5.60 -11.86
C LYS A 6 22.22 -5.21 -11.22
N VAL A 7 22.28 -4.42 -10.15
CA VAL A 7 21.11 -3.82 -9.52
C VAL A 7 20.50 -2.81 -10.50
N PRO A 8 19.20 -2.90 -10.82
CA PRO A 8 18.54 -1.95 -11.71
C PRO A 8 18.72 -0.50 -11.25
N LEU A 9 18.84 0.41 -12.22
CA LEU A 9 19.05 1.86 -12.06
C LEU A 9 20.41 2.28 -11.45
N VAL A 10 20.83 1.63 -10.36
CA VAL A 10 22.10 1.93 -9.67
C VAL A 10 23.29 1.36 -10.43
N GLY A 11 23.11 0.27 -11.17
CA GLY A 11 24.17 -0.37 -11.98
C GLY A 11 25.25 -1.09 -11.16
N ARG A 12 25.16 -1.07 -9.83
CA ARG A 12 26.06 -1.76 -8.90
C ARG A 12 26.00 -3.28 -9.12
N GLU A 13 27.15 -3.91 -9.16
CA GLU A 13 27.25 -5.37 -9.29
C GLU A 13 27.18 -6.04 -7.91
N VAL A 14 26.32 -7.04 -7.78
CA VAL A 14 26.16 -7.85 -6.56
C VAL A 14 26.36 -9.33 -6.87
N PRO A 15 26.92 -10.12 -5.93
CA PRO A 15 27.14 -11.54 -6.15
C PRO A 15 25.83 -12.33 -6.13
N ILE A 16 25.77 -13.40 -6.92
CA ILE A 16 24.74 -14.43 -6.80
C ILE A 16 25.29 -15.52 -5.88
N ILE A 17 24.57 -15.80 -4.80
CA ILE A 17 24.89 -16.82 -3.79
C ILE A 17 23.76 -17.86 -3.73
N GLY A 18 24.08 -19.08 -3.28
CA GLY A 18 23.09 -20.10 -2.97
C GLY A 18 22.96 -20.25 -1.46
N ASP A 19 21.73 -20.36 -0.97
CA ASP A 19 21.43 -20.63 0.43
C ASP A 19 20.13 -21.44 0.57
N GLU A 20 20.07 -22.34 1.54
CA GLU A 20 18.89 -23.16 1.85
C GLU A 20 17.75 -22.36 2.48
N TYR A 21 18.00 -21.12 2.93
CA TYR A 21 16.97 -20.22 3.43
C TYR A 21 15.94 -19.82 2.35
N VAL A 22 16.31 -19.87 1.08
CA VAL A 22 15.42 -19.44 -0.03
C VAL A 22 14.43 -20.54 -0.37
N ASP A 23 13.14 -20.23 -0.28
CA ASP A 23 12.07 -21.08 -0.76
C ASP A 23 11.97 -21.00 -2.30
N MET A 24 12.24 -22.13 -2.96
CA MET A 24 12.20 -22.24 -4.42
C MET A 24 10.77 -22.23 -4.99
N GLU A 25 9.75 -22.51 -4.18
CA GLU A 25 8.35 -22.45 -4.60
C GLU A 25 7.76 -21.04 -4.48
N PHE A 26 8.42 -20.15 -3.72
CA PHE A 26 7.96 -18.78 -3.53
C PHE A 26 8.55 -17.80 -4.56
N GLY A 27 7.68 -17.07 -5.24
CA GLY A 27 8.07 -16.05 -6.24
C GLY A 27 8.85 -16.68 -7.41
N THR A 28 10.07 -16.21 -7.64
CA THR A 28 10.96 -16.72 -8.70
C THR A 28 11.99 -17.72 -8.19
N GLY A 29 11.99 -18.04 -6.89
CA GLY A 29 13.10 -18.75 -6.24
C GLY A 29 14.40 -17.94 -6.15
N CYS A 30 14.37 -16.63 -6.45
CA CYS A 30 15.49 -15.71 -6.29
C CYS A 30 15.12 -14.60 -5.32
N LEU A 31 15.77 -14.58 -4.15
CA LEU A 31 15.54 -13.59 -3.10
C LEU A 31 16.53 -12.43 -3.22
N LYS A 32 16.03 -11.19 -3.24
CA LYS A 32 16.89 -10.01 -3.01
C LYS A 32 17.30 -9.98 -1.53
N VAL A 33 18.57 -9.68 -1.25
CA VAL A 33 19.08 -9.61 0.14
C VAL A 33 19.56 -8.19 0.44
N THR A 34 18.99 -7.59 1.47
CA THR A 34 19.22 -6.20 1.92
C THR A 34 19.58 -6.14 3.41
N PRO A 35 20.85 -6.42 3.79
CA PRO A 35 21.22 -6.64 5.20
C PRO A 35 20.94 -5.49 6.18
N ALA A 36 20.89 -4.24 5.71
CA ALA A 36 20.58 -3.09 6.57
C ALA A 36 19.08 -2.93 6.88
N HIS A 37 18.20 -3.62 6.15
CA HIS A 37 16.76 -3.28 6.08
C HIS A 37 15.81 -4.44 6.38
N ASP A 38 16.33 -5.64 6.60
CA ASP A 38 15.55 -6.80 7.00
C ASP A 38 16.38 -7.71 7.92
N MET A 39 15.78 -8.18 9.01
CA MET A 39 16.48 -8.98 10.02
C MET A 39 16.94 -10.35 9.49
N ASN A 40 16.20 -10.98 8.59
CA ASN A 40 16.61 -12.25 8.00
C ASN A 40 17.74 -12.03 6.99
N ASP A 41 17.62 -10.97 6.19
CA ASP A 41 18.68 -10.56 5.26
C ASP A 41 19.97 -10.19 5.99
N PHE A 42 19.88 -9.61 7.19
CA PHE A 42 21.04 -9.29 8.02
C PHE A 42 21.84 -10.54 8.41
N GLU A 43 21.15 -11.60 8.83
CA GLU A 43 21.79 -12.87 9.19
C GLU A 43 22.36 -13.59 7.97
N LEU A 44 21.66 -13.57 6.83
CA LEU A 44 22.22 -14.02 5.54
C LEU A 44 23.45 -13.21 5.15
N GLY A 45 23.39 -11.89 5.31
CA GLY A 45 24.49 -10.98 5.03
C GLY A 45 25.73 -11.32 5.85
N LYS A 46 25.58 -11.56 7.15
CA LYS A 46 26.67 -12.04 8.00
C LYS A 46 27.21 -13.39 7.55
N LYS A 47 26.33 -14.37 7.29
CA LYS A 47 26.69 -15.74 6.89
C LYS A 47 27.55 -15.74 5.62
N HIS A 48 27.23 -14.89 4.66
CA HIS A 48 27.90 -14.82 3.36
C HIS A 48 28.90 -13.68 3.20
N GLY A 49 29.12 -12.88 4.24
CA GLY A 49 30.01 -11.72 4.20
C GLY A 49 29.56 -10.65 3.20
N LEU A 50 28.25 -10.40 3.11
CA LEU A 50 27.68 -9.37 2.25
C LEU A 50 27.80 -7.99 2.90
N GLU A 51 27.99 -6.98 2.05
CA GLU A 51 28.02 -5.59 2.48
C GLU A 51 26.64 -5.13 2.96
N SER A 52 26.60 -4.45 4.10
CA SER A 52 25.40 -3.79 4.63
C SER A 52 25.45 -2.31 4.29
N ILE A 53 24.49 -1.84 3.50
CA ILE A 53 24.40 -0.43 3.08
C ILE A 53 23.11 0.17 3.60
N GLU A 54 23.28 1.16 4.48
CA GLU A 54 22.21 2.03 4.96
C GLU A 54 21.87 3.06 3.87
N ILE A 55 20.60 3.11 3.46
CA ILE A 55 20.11 4.04 2.43
C ILE A 55 19.16 5.09 2.99
N PHE A 56 18.81 5.00 4.28
CA PHE A 56 17.89 5.90 4.95
C PHE A 56 18.60 6.68 6.05
N HIS A 57 18.17 7.92 6.23
CA HIS A 57 18.33 8.62 7.49
C HIS A 57 17.34 8.07 8.53
N ALA A 58 17.51 8.45 9.81
CA ALA A 58 16.65 8.00 10.90
C ALA A 58 15.17 8.44 10.75
N ASP A 59 14.90 9.48 9.97
CA ASP A 59 13.55 9.94 9.62
C ASP A 59 12.97 9.23 8.38
N ALA A 60 13.66 8.21 7.90
CA ALA A 60 13.30 7.37 6.76
C ALA A 60 13.24 8.06 5.40
N ARG A 61 13.87 9.24 5.28
CA ARG A 61 14.24 9.82 4.00
C ARG A 61 15.49 9.14 3.46
N LEU A 62 15.63 9.07 2.14
CA LEU A 62 16.83 8.50 1.52
C LEU A 62 18.04 9.41 1.76
N ASN A 63 19.20 8.82 2.00
CA ASN A 63 20.48 9.51 2.10
C ASN A 63 21.17 9.61 0.71
N GLU A 64 22.46 9.94 0.66
CA GLU A 64 23.24 10.08 -0.57
C GLU A 64 23.30 8.80 -1.43
N GLN A 65 23.08 7.63 -0.84
CA GLN A 65 22.97 6.35 -1.56
C GLN A 65 21.68 6.27 -2.40
N GLY A 66 20.70 7.12 -2.11
CA GLY A 66 19.45 7.26 -2.85
C GLY A 66 19.56 7.96 -4.20
N MET A 67 20.76 8.42 -4.60
CA MET A 67 21.00 9.12 -5.87
C MET A 67 20.05 10.33 -6.04
N GLN A 68 19.32 10.40 -7.16
CA GLN A 68 18.35 11.48 -7.43
C GLN A 68 17.19 11.56 -6.43
N PHE A 69 17.07 10.58 -5.53
CA PHE A 69 16.04 10.50 -4.50
C PHE A 69 16.51 10.93 -3.11
N GLU A 70 17.76 11.39 -2.97
CA GLU A 70 18.27 11.92 -1.70
C GLU A 70 17.31 12.97 -1.10
N GLY A 71 17.04 12.86 0.21
CA GLY A 71 16.13 13.71 0.97
C GLY A 71 14.63 13.40 0.77
N GLN A 72 14.25 12.48 -0.11
CA GLN A 72 12.85 12.12 -0.35
C GLN A 72 12.40 10.99 0.59
N ASP A 73 11.11 10.98 0.96
CA ASP A 73 10.52 9.95 1.81
C ASP A 73 10.44 8.58 1.09
N ARG A 74 10.68 7.49 1.84
CA ARG A 74 10.69 6.11 1.32
C ARG A 74 9.42 5.69 0.58
N PHE A 75 8.23 6.15 1.01
CA PHE A 75 6.97 5.79 0.36
C PHE A 75 6.76 6.59 -0.92
N HIS A 76 7.14 7.87 -0.91
CA HIS A 76 7.15 8.69 -2.12
C HIS A 76 8.05 8.07 -3.19
N VAL A 77 9.29 7.72 -2.82
CA VAL A 77 10.26 7.10 -3.75
C VAL A 77 9.76 5.76 -4.25
N ARG A 78 9.18 4.92 -3.38
CA ARG A 78 8.58 3.63 -3.81
C ARG A 78 7.54 3.81 -4.91
N LYS A 79 6.64 4.79 -4.78
CA LYS A 79 5.62 5.10 -5.79
C LYS A 79 6.26 5.65 -7.08
N ALA A 80 7.24 6.53 -6.95
CA ALA A 80 7.94 7.15 -8.08
C ALA A 80 8.81 6.16 -8.89
N MET A 81 9.29 5.08 -8.26
CA MET A 81 10.13 4.08 -8.90
C MET A 81 9.39 3.23 -9.95
N LEU A 82 8.10 2.96 -9.74
CA LEU A 82 7.31 2.12 -10.66
C LEU A 82 7.37 2.58 -12.13
N PRO A 83 6.99 3.83 -12.47
CA PRO A 83 7.05 4.29 -13.86
C PRO A 83 8.47 4.34 -14.43
N ILE A 84 9.50 4.47 -13.58
CA ILE A 84 10.90 4.46 -14.02
C ILE A 84 11.30 3.03 -14.41
N LEU A 85 10.98 2.04 -13.59
CA LEU A 85 11.27 0.63 -13.87
C LEU A 85 10.52 0.13 -15.12
N GLU A 86 9.27 0.58 -15.32
CA GLU A 86 8.49 0.33 -16.55
C GLU A 86 9.18 0.92 -17.78
N LYS A 87 9.57 2.21 -17.71
CA LYS A 87 10.23 2.91 -18.81
C LYS A 87 11.57 2.28 -19.19
N GLU A 88 12.34 1.83 -18.22
CA GLU A 88 13.63 1.16 -18.43
C GLU A 88 13.46 -0.32 -18.86
N GLY A 89 12.23 -0.84 -18.90
CA GLY A 89 11.94 -2.21 -19.35
C GLY A 89 12.43 -3.30 -18.38
N VAL A 90 12.65 -2.95 -17.11
CA VAL A 90 13.15 -3.87 -16.06
C VAL A 90 12.07 -4.31 -15.08
N LEU A 91 10.82 -3.86 -15.27
CA LEU A 91 9.65 -4.33 -14.52
C LEU A 91 8.95 -5.45 -15.30
N GLU A 92 8.97 -6.67 -14.75
CA GLU A 92 8.33 -7.83 -15.39
C GLU A 92 6.83 -7.89 -15.14
N LYS A 93 6.39 -7.73 -13.88
CA LYS A 93 4.98 -7.76 -13.49
C LYS A 93 4.72 -6.99 -12.20
N VAL A 94 3.47 -6.58 -12.02
CA VAL A 94 2.93 -6.02 -10.77
C VAL A 94 1.71 -6.84 -10.38
N GLU A 95 1.66 -7.32 -9.15
CA GLU A 95 0.55 -8.12 -8.63
C GLU A 95 0.22 -7.72 -7.19
N ASP A 96 -1.06 -7.80 -6.84
CA ASP A 96 -1.50 -7.54 -5.47
C ASP A 96 -1.03 -8.67 -4.56
N TYR A 97 -0.37 -8.31 -3.47
CA TYR A 97 0.16 -9.26 -2.51
C TYR A 97 -0.12 -8.84 -1.06
N ASN A 98 -0.76 -9.74 -0.31
CA ASN A 98 -1.04 -9.52 1.11
C ASN A 98 0.19 -9.86 1.95
N ASN A 99 1.02 -8.84 2.21
CA ASN A 99 2.18 -8.99 3.07
C ASN A 99 1.81 -8.81 4.57
N LYS A 100 2.37 -9.65 5.44
CA LYS A 100 2.28 -9.46 6.90
C LYS A 100 3.31 -8.42 7.34
N MET A 101 2.98 -7.15 7.11
CA MET A 101 3.81 -6.04 7.55
C MET A 101 3.61 -5.80 9.06
N ILE A 102 4.71 -5.82 9.81
CA ILE A 102 4.72 -5.33 11.20
C ILE A 102 4.80 -3.81 11.11
N LYS A 103 3.67 -3.13 11.32
CA LYS A 103 3.64 -1.67 11.46
C LYS A 103 4.17 -1.33 12.87
N PRO A 104 5.27 -0.57 13.03
CA PRO A 104 5.62 -0.07 14.33
C PRO A 104 4.46 0.77 14.88
N PRO A 105 4.22 0.75 16.21
CA PRO A 105 3.07 1.40 16.83
C PRO A 105 3.01 2.92 16.64
N TYR A 106 4.07 3.53 16.08
CA TYR A 106 4.22 4.96 15.82
C TYR A 106 4.43 5.28 14.33
N GLU A 107 4.26 4.31 13.40
CA GLU A 107 4.37 4.61 11.97
C GLU A 107 3.34 5.69 11.62
N GLN A 108 3.82 6.86 11.19
CA GLN A 108 2.98 7.94 10.71
C GLN A 108 2.20 7.39 9.53
N VAL A 109 0.95 7.05 9.81
CA VAL A 109 -0.09 6.91 8.81
C VAL A 109 -0.02 8.18 7.98
N ASP A 110 0.10 8.05 6.66
CA ASP A 110 -0.06 9.17 5.74
C ASP A 110 -1.51 9.68 5.94
N MET A 111 -1.64 10.65 6.85
CA MET A 111 -2.91 11.18 7.29
C MET A 111 -3.63 11.80 6.10
N GLU A 112 -2.89 12.38 5.14
CA GLU A 112 -3.45 12.91 3.90
C GLU A 112 -4.04 11.79 3.03
N GLU A 113 -3.34 10.67 2.87
CA GLU A 113 -3.86 9.52 2.10
C GLU A 113 -5.07 8.85 2.78
N GLU A 114 -5.04 8.68 4.11
CA GLU A 114 -6.18 8.13 4.86
C GLU A 114 -7.39 9.07 4.88
N ILE A 115 -7.16 10.38 5.00
CA ILE A 115 -8.21 11.40 4.87
C ILE A 115 -8.78 11.34 3.45
N SER A 116 -7.93 11.29 2.42
CA SER A 116 -8.38 11.22 1.02
C SER A 116 -9.23 9.98 0.74
N LYS A 117 -8.83 8.81 1.25
CA LYS A 117 -9.62 7.58 1.11
C LYS A 117 -10.95 7.68 1.84
N ALA A 118 -10.94 8.13 3.09
CA ALA A 118 -12.15 8.29 3.88
C ALA A 118 -13.13 9.33 3.28
N GLU A 119 -12.62 10.40 2.65
CA GLU A 119 -13.44 11.37 1.93
C GLU A 119 -14.10 10.79 0.68
N LYS A 120 -13.39 9.97 -0.10
CA LYS A 120 -13.95 9.26 -1.27
C LYS A 120 -15.04 8.27 -0.86
N ASP A 121 -14.80 7.51 0.20
CA ASP A 121 -15.80 6.59 0.76
C ASP A 121 -17.05 7.35 1.25
N LEU A 122 -16.83 8.48 1.93
CA LEU A 122 -17.92 9.35 2.39
C LEU A 122 -18.77 9.86 1.21
N GLU A 123 -18.13 10.31 0.13
CA GLU A 123 -18.81 10.75 -1.09
C GLU A 123 -19.63 9.61 -1.72
N TYR A 124 -19.05 8.40 -1.82
CA TYR A 124 -19.73 7.21 -2.31
C TYR A 124 -21.00 6.90 -1.51
N PHE A 125 -20.90 6.82 -0.18
CA PHE A 125 -22.05 6.49 0.67
C PHE A 125 -23.10 7.60 0.67
N ARG A 126 -22.71 8.88 0.59
CA ARG A 126 -23.65 10.00 0.41
C ARG A 126 -24.41 9.89 -0.91
N GLY A 127 -23.74 9.54 -2.00
CA GLY A 127 -24.38 9.29 -3.30
C GLY A 127 -25.36 8.11 -3.26
N PHE A 128 -24.97 7.04 -2.54
CA PHE A 128 -25.83 5.87 -2.33
C PHE A 128 -27.07 6.21 -1.50
N LEU A 129 -26.91 6.94 -0.39
CA LEU A 129 -28.01 7.41 0.45
C LEU A 129 -28.98 8.29 -0.34
N LYS A 130 -28.48 9.28 -1.08
CA LYS A 130 -29.30 10.18 -1.92
C LYS A 130 -30.15 9.40 -2.94
N SER A 131 -29.61 8.31 -3.47
CA SER A 131 -30.31 7.45 -4.42
C SER A 131 -31.44 6.64 -3.75
N ALA A 132 -31.20 6.12 -2.55
CA ALA A 132 -32.20 5.42 -1.75
C ALA A 132 -33.32 6.37 -1.28
N GLU A 133 -32.96 7.55 -0.77
CA GLU A 133 -33.92 8.58 -0.33
C GLU A 133 -34.80 9.08 -1.48
N LYS A 134 -34.25 9.26 -2.68
CA LYS A 134 -35.03 9.65 -3.87
C LYS A 134 -36.13 8.64 -4.21
N LYS A 135 -35.87 7.34 -4.04
CA LYS A 135 -36.87 6.28 -4.24
C LYS A 135 -37.91 6.30 -3.13
N LEU A 136 -37.47 6.41 -1.87
CA LEU A 136 -38.35 6.43 -0.70
C LEU A 136 -39.22 7.70 -0.62
N GLY A 137 -38.76 8.82 -1.19
CA GLY A 137 -39.53 10.06 -1.30
C GLY A 137 -40.56 10.05 -2.44
N ASN A 138 -40.57 9.04 -3.31
CA ASN A 138 -41.56 8.91 -4.37
C ASN A 138 -42.76 8.10 -3.86
N GLU A 139 -43.87 8.78 -3.59
CA GLU A 139 -45.10 8.15 -3.08
C GLU A 139 -45.59 7.00 -3.96
N ARG A 140 -45.46 7.10 -5.30
CA ARG A 140 -45.84 6.01 -6.23
C ARG A 140 -44.96 4.77 -6.08
N PHE A 141 -43.69 4.95 -5.74
CA PHE A 141 -42.78 3.84 -5.48
C PHE A 141 -43.12 3.18 -4.13
N VAL A 142 -43.38 3.97 -3.10
CA VAL A 142 -43.72 3.47 -1.76
C VAL A 142 -45.08 2.77 -1.75
N SER A 143 -46.06 3.27 -2.50
CA SER A 143 -47.40 2.67 -2.57
C SER A 143 -47.50 1.53 -3.58
N GLY A 144 -46.65 1.50 -4.60
CA GLY A 144 -46.76 0.59 -5.75
C GLY A 144 -45.74 -0.55 -5.79
N ALA A 145 -44.59 -0.42 -5.13
CA ALA A 145 -43.58 -1.47 -5.11
C ALA A 145 -43.89 -2.56 -4.06
N PRO A 146 -43.40 -3.80 -4.26
CA PRO A 146 -43.52 -4.85 -3.24
C PRO A 146 -42.90 -4.39 -1.91
N LYS A 147 -43.53 -4.77 -0.79
CA LYS A 147 -43.10 -4.37 0.56
C LYS A 147 -41.61 -4.67 0.82
N GLU A 148 -41.16 -5.84 0.38
CA GLU A 148 -39.76 -6.27 0.49
C GLU A 148 -38.79 -5.31 -0.22
N VAL A 149 -39.16 -4.75 -1.38
CA VAL A 149 -38.32 -3.79 -2.11
C VAL A 149 -38.24 -2.47 -1.36
N VAL A 150 -39.35 -1.99 -0.79
CA VAL A 150 -39.39 -0.77 0.01
C VAL A 150 -38.57 -0.93 1.29
N GLU A 151 -38.68 -2.08 1.97
CA GLU A 151 -37.95 -2.39 3.19
C GLU A 151 -36.45 -2.53 2.93
N ASN A 152 -36.06 -3.17 1.82
CA ASN A 152 -34.67 -3.24 1.38
C ASN A 152 -34.07 -1.85 1.07
N GLU A 153 -34.83 -0.94 0.44
CA GLU A 153 -34.35 0.43 0.21
C GLU A 153 -34.25 1.24 1.51
N ARG A 154 -35.16 1.02 2.48
CA ARG A 154 -35.05 1.62 3.83
C ARG A 154 -33.82 1.10 4.57
N LYS A 155 -33.55 -0.20 4.51
CA LYS A 155 -32.37 -0.81 5.12
C LYS A 155 -31.08 -0.27 4.50
N LYS A 156 -31.01 -0.19 3.17
CA LYS A 156 -29.88 0.42 2.45
C LYS A 156 -29.63 1.87 2.89
N ALA A 157 -30.68 2.67 3.07
CA ALA A 157 -30.55 4.04 3.55
C ALA A 157 -30.00 4.08 4.99
N ALA A 158 -30.51 3.23 5.89
CA ALA A 158 -30.04 3.14 7.26
C ALA A 158 -28.56 2.72 7.35
N ASP A 159 -28.18 1.66 6.63
CA ASP A 159 -26.80 1.16 6.60
C ASP A 159 -25.83 2.22 6.03
N ALA A 160 -26.27 3.00 5.04
CA ALA A 160 -25.48 4.08 4.47
C ALA A 160 -25.33 5.26 5.44
N MET A 161 -26.39 5.64 6.16
CA MET A 161 -26.32 6.70 7.18
C MET A 161 -25.36 6.33 8.31
N GLU A 162 -25.40 5.08 8.79
CA GLU A 162 -24.50 4.62 9.86
C GLU A 162 -23.03 4.70 9.40
N LYS A 163 -22.73 4.23 8.20
CA LYS A 163 -21.38 4.31 7.62
C LYS A 163 -20.91 5.75 7.43
N ILE A 164 -21.79 6.64 6.96
CA ILE A 164 -21.49 8.08 6.84
C ILE A 164 -21.11 8.67 8.20
N ALA A 165 -21.92 8.41 9.23
CA ALA A 165 -21.66 8.95 10.58
C ALA A 165 -20.32 8.46 11.15
N MET A 166 -19.98 7.18 10.96
CA MET A 166 -18.69 6.63 11.37
C MET A 166 -17.51 7.28 10.63
N LEU A 167 -17.64 7.49 9.31
CA LEU A 167 -16.60 8.12 8.50
C LEU A 167 -16.41 9.59 8.86
N GLU A 168 -17.49 10.33 9.14
CA GLU A 168 -17.43 11.72 9.58
C GLU A 168 -16.76 11.87 10.95
N ASP A 169 -17.10 11.01 11.93
CA ASP A 169 -16.45 11.00 13.24
C ASP A 169 -14.95 10.65 13.12
N LYS A 170 -14.62 9.64 12.29
CA LYS A 170 -13.22 9.30 12.00
C LYS A 170 -12.47 10.48 11.38
N LEU A 171 -13.05 11.13 10.37
CA LEU A 171 -12.45 12.29 9.70
C LEU A 171 -12.26 13.48 10.64
N ASN A 172 -13.23 13.76 11.52
CA ASN A 172 -13.11 14.83 12.50
C ASN A 172 -11.95 14.59 13.47
N LYS A 173 -11.81 13.36 13.99
CA LYS A 173 -10.69 12.98 14.86
C LYS A 173 -9.33 13.02 14.17
N MET A 174 -9.30 12.80 12.85
CA MET A 174 -8.06 12.85 12.06
C MET A 174 -7.68 14.27 11.62
N LYS A 175 -8.64 15.20 11.56
CA LYS A 175 -8.44 16.60 11.15
C LYS A 175 -8.29 17.57 12.33
N SER A 176 -8.58 17.13 13.55
CA SER A 176 -8.41 17.88 14.81
C SER A 176 -6.99 17.76 15.34
#